data_AF-A0A6N0LJX6-F1
#
_entry.id   AF-A0A6N0LJX6-F1
#
_cell.length_a   1.000
_cell.length_b   1.000
_cell.length_c   1.000
_cell.angle_alpha   90.00
_cell.angle_beta   90.00
_cell.angle_gamma   90.00
#
_symmetry.space_group_name_H-M   'P 1'
#
loop_
_entity.id
_entity.type
_entity.pdbx_description
1 polymer ?
#
loop_
_entity_poly.entity_id
_entity_poly.type
_entity_poly.pdbx_seq_one_letter_code
_entity_poly.pdbx_strand_id
1 'polypeptide(L)'
;MSDRPLKLLLFDQDPIFRLGLRVALEAIPNLEVIGVVETDTTALQILAEIAQEDPKQVNLVVLEFGNGRSITSQQLGLQFCRQLKALYPNLPILLLSSVQEQGLLLAAKSIGVNGYCPKGTPLPELVAAMQEVADGGEYWFRNTEAITTPHSSPPSRDAINRVSPNSPLLFYRQRNNLRLSGIAYIDVTLAVVTAQLQVPGLAVLDRAVLAGQRRELLAARWLLNRLLVSSQERQEEDIPVADEPPLTPSLSSAIQPRQTVLPLLSLGTLQFNLFASCVTKLQFPLRNVTDVPLEIDIFREDKKRELLYLILQKLTEQLDELRVSQLDVNQLYEVKNILLCDLWEVAITNFFGKFSRIKIGNRNIEIVNLLLQNLEAVQRDILNKIPLAFELYSYLIFQTELRIDNTSYPVLGTEAKSQALMILENLLIQVANGVVQPLLNSLADVEIMKQNLYCREFISTREIERFRNDLSWKYRLINYIEEPKAVFESRYDLFVIAPRGIAKTSVYAPRNQELAKLSNIPLIVTLLLEFSDAIAPRLKSLLSFLGSGIVFILTQIIGRGLGLIGRGILQGIGSVSLLEKNLRRNSDRTK
;
A
#
# COMPACT_ATOMS: atom_id res chain seq x y z
N MET A 1 -8.91 -47.77 -10.28
CA MET A 1 -8.91 -46.38 -9.80
C MET A 1 -8.24 -45.59 -10.92
N SER A 2 -8.97 -44.68 -11.56
CA SER A 2 -8.64 -44.16 -12.89
C SER A 2 -7.36 -43.31 -12.88
N ASP A 3 -6.31 -43.76 -13.59
CA ASP A 3 -5.02 -43.08 -13.79
C ASP A 3 -5.11 -41.77 -14.63
N ARG A 4 -6.19 -40.99 -14.50
CA ARG A 4 -6.36 -39.74 -15.25
C ARG A 4 -6.16 -38.53 -14.34
N PRO A 5 -5.33 -37.55 -14.74
CA PRO A 5 -5.10 -36.36 -13.94
C PRO A 5 -6.40 -35.58 -13.78
N LEU A 6 -6.64 -35.05 -12.58
CA LEU A 6 -7.77 -34.19 -12.29
C LEU A 6 -7.56 -32.84 -12.98
N LYS A 7 -8.47 -32.51 -13.91
CA LYS A 7 -8.34 -31.35 -14.76
C LYS A 7 -9.12 -30.15 -14.23
N LEU A 8 -8.42 -29.05 -13.99
CA LEU A 8 -8.89 -27.89 -13.25
C LEU A 8 -9.02 -26.66 -14.14
N LEU A 9 -10.10 -25.90 -13.95
CA LEU A 9 -10.22 -24.53 -14.44
C LEU A 9 -10.13 -23.58 -13.25
N LEU A 10 -9.11 -22.70 -13.25
CA LEU A 10 -8.89 -21.75 -12.16
C LEU A 10 -9.47 -20.38 -12.52
N PHE A 11 -10.22 -19.80 -11.61
CA PHE A 11 -10.81 -18.48 -11.76
C PHE A 11 -10.47 -17.59 -10.57
N ASP A 12 -9.69 -16.54 -10.82
CA ASP A 12 -9.33 -15.56 -9.80
C ASP A 12 -8.99 -14.22 -10.45
N GLN A 13 -9.50 -13.12 -9.86
CA GLN A 13 -9.23 -11.76 -10.31
C GLN A 13 -7.82 -11.27 -9.93
N ASP A 14 -7.16 -11.92 -8.95
CA ASP A 14 -5.80 -11.60 -8.53
C ASP A 14 -4.76 -12.35 -9.39
N PRO A 15 -3.98 -11.65 -10.24
CA PRO A 15 -3.02 -12.27 -11.13
C PRO A 15 -1.86 -12.97 -10.40
N ILE A 16 -1.50 -12.52 -9.19
CA ILE A 16 -0.43 -13.12 -8.39
C ILE A 16 -0.92 -14.42 -7.76
N PHE A 17 -2.11 -14.39 -7.14
CA PHE A 17 -2.70 -15.59 -6.55
C PHE A 17 -2.94 -16.67 -7.61
N ARG A 18 -3.46 -16.25 -8.76
CA ARG A 18 -3.69 -17.08 -9.94
C ARG A 18 -2.42 -17.78 -10.42
N LEU A 19 -1.32 -17.04 -10.58
CA LEU A 19 -0.02 -17.60 -11.00
C LEU A 19 0.55 -18.54 -9.94
N GLY A 20 0.52 -18.13 -8.67
CA GLY A 20 1.04 -18.94 -7.55
C GLY A 20 0.27 -20.25 -7.37
N LEU A 21 -1.06 -20.21 -7.45
CA LEU A 21 -1.92 -21.39 -7.36
C LEU A 21 -1.67 -22.34 -8.52
N ARG A 22 -1.56 -21.83 -9.76
CA ARG A 22 -1.22 -22.64 -10.93
C ARG A 22 0.10 -23.38 -10.74
N VAL A 23 1.17 -22.66 -10.39
CA VAL A 23 2.51 -23.24 -10.18
C VAL A 23 2.49 -24.29 -9.05
N ALA A 24 1.79 -24.01 -7.96
CA ALA A 24 1.68 -24.92 -6.83
C ALA A 24 0.90 -26.21 -7.17
N LEU A 25 -0.17 -26.12 -7.97
CA LEU A 25 -0.98 -27.28 -8.36
C LEU A 25 -0.32 -28.10 -9.48
N GLU A 26 0.33 -27.46 -10.45
CA GLU A 26 1.07 -28.15 -11.53
C GLU A 26 2.29 -28.93 -11.00
N ALA A 27 2.81 -28.59 -9.82
CA ALA A 27 3.88 -29.32 -9.15
C ALA A 27 3.41 -30.66 -8.52
N ILE A 28 2.10 -30.90 -8.44
CA ILE A 28 1.51 -32.09 -7.81
C ILE A 28 1.16 -33.12 -8.89
N PRO A 29 1.62 -34.37 -8.76
CA PRO A 29 1.26 -35.42 -9.71
C PRO A 29 -0.26 -35.67 -9.67
N ASN A 30 -0.85 -35.94 -10.84
CA ASN A 30 -2.28 -36.19 -11.03
C ASN A 30 -3.20 -34.96 -10.94
N LEU A 31 -2.66 -33.73 -11.03
CA LEU A 31 -3.42 -32.51 -11.27
C LEU A 31 -2.97 -31.85 -12.58
N GLU A 32 -3.92 -31.33 -13.35
CA GLU A 32 -3.66 -30.62 -14.60
C GLU A 32 -4.48 -29.33 -14.64
N VAL A 33 -3.85 -28.17 -14.81
CA VAL A 33 -4.56 -26.90 -14.95
C VAL A 33 -4.78 -26.62 -16.44
N ILE A 34 -6.02 -26.79 -16.91
CA ILE A 34 -6.37 -26.64 -18.35
C ILE A 34 -6.39 -25.17 -18.75
N GLY A 35 -6.80 -24.32 -17.81
CA GLY A 35 -7.05 -22.92 -18.10
C GLY A 35 -7.10 -22.10 -16.84
N VAL A 36 -6.82 -20.82 -17.03
CA VAL A 36 -6.77 -19.86 -15.95
C VAL A 36 -7.39 -18.57 -16.44
N VAL A 37 -8.37 -18.08 -15.69
CA VAL A 37 -9.32 -17.11 -16.21
C VAL A 37 -9.50 -15.92 -15.25
N GLU A 38 -9.68 -14.73 -15.83
CA GLU A 38 -9.78 -13.47 -15.10
C GLU A 38 -11.21 -12.94 -14.97
N THR A 39 -12.04 -13.16 -16.00
CA THR A 39 -13.36 -12.55 -16.10
C THR A 39 -14.45 -13.59 -16.35
N ASP A 40 -15.63 -13.35 -15.78
CA ASP A 40 -16.79 -14.23 -15.90
C ASP A 40 -17.11 -14.56 -17.37
N THR A 41 -16.95 -13.56 -18.26
CA THR A 41 -17.19 -13.69 -19.71
C THR A 41 -16.19 -14.62 -20.38
N THR A 42 -14.90 -14.49 -20.08
CA THR A 42 -13.86 -15.38 -20.64
C THR A 42 -13.99 -16.80 -20.10
N ALA A 43 -14.46 -16.96 -18.86
CA ALA A 43 -14.68 -18.28 -18.26
C ALA A 43 -15.82 -19.03 -18.95
N LEU A 44 -16.93 -18.34 -19.21
CA LEU A 44 -18.05 -18.93 -19.96
C LEU A 44 -17.67 -19.25 -21.40
N GLN A 45 -16.84 -18.43 -22.04
CA GLN A 45 -16.37 -18.70 -23.39
C GLN A 45 -15.50 -19.96 -23.44
N ILE A 46 -14.52 -20.08 -22.53
CA ILE A 46 -13.64 -21.26 -22.45
C ILE A 46 -14.47 -22.52 -22.12
N LEU A 47 -15.41 -22.43 -21.18
CA LEU A 47 -16.29 -23.56 -20.87
C LEU A 47 -17.20 -23.94 -22.04
N ALA A 48 -17.65 -22.97 -22.84
CA ALA A 48 -18.44 -23.23 -24.04
C ALA A 48 -17.61 -23.90 -25.14
N GLU A 49 -16.37 -23.45 -25.36
CA GLU A 49 -15.43 -24.05 -26.30
C GLU A 49 -15.09 -25.50 -25.89
N ILE A 50 -14.74 -25.71 -24.61
CA ILE A 50 -14.46 -27.04 -24.06
C ILE A 50 -15.67 -27.97 -24.15
N ALA A 51 -16.87 -27.48 -23.82
CA ALA A 51 -18.09 -28.28 -23.88
C ALA A 51 -18.48 -28.73 -25.29
N GLN A 52 -18.01 -28.03 -26.33
CA GLN A 52 -18.19 -28.44 -27.74
C GLN A 52 -17.25 -29.59 -28.12
N GLU A 53 -16.05 -29.66 -27.54
CA GLU A 53 -15.06 -30.71 -27.81
C GLU A 53 -15.30 -31.97 -26.96
N ASP A 54 -15.28 -31.84 -25.63
CA ASP A 54 -15.61 -32.90 -24.68
C ASP A 54 -16.12 -32.29 -23.36
N PRO A 55 -17.41 -32.45 -23.00
CA PRO A 55 -17.97 -31.90 -21.77
C PRO A 55 -17.37 -32.48 -20.48
N LYS A 56 -16.56 -33.55 -20.54
CA LYS A 56 -15.85 -34.13 -19.38
C LYS A 56 -14.40 -33.68 -19.24
N GLN A 57 -13.96 -32.73 -20.07
CA GLN A 57 -12.59 -32.26 -20.07
C GLN A 57 -12.25 -31.41 -18.85
N VAL A 58 -13.20 -30.68 -18.25
CA VAL A 58 -13.01 -30.00 -16.96
C VAL A 58 -13.69 -30.80 -15.86
N ASN A 59 -12.93 -31.18 -14.83
CA ASN A 59 -13.44 -31.95 -13.70
C ASN A 59 -13.83 -31.08 -12.51
N LEU A 60 -13.21 -29.90 -12.36
CA LEU A 60 -13.47 -28.99 -11.25
C LEU A 60 -13.19 -27.54 -11.66
N VAL A 61 -14.11 -26.64 -11.29
CA VAL A 61 -13.86 -25.19 -11.31
C VAL A 61 -13.49 -24.74 -9.91
N VAL A 62 -12.35 -24.08 -9.78
CA VAL A 62 -11.90 -23.42 -8.55
C VAL A 62 -12.15 -21.92 -8.72
N LEU A 63 -13.08 -21.39 -7.94
CA LEU A 63 -13.65 -20.06 -8.14
C LEU A 63 -13.37 -19.13 -6.95
N GLU A 64 -12.79 -17.95 -7.22
CA GLU A 64 -12.85 -16.83 -6.28
C GLU A 64 -14.26 -16.22 -6.26
N PHE A 65 -14.87 -16.24 -5.08
CA PHE A 65 -16.26 -15.83 -4.84
C PHE A 65 -16.44 -14.30 -4.70
N GLY A 66 -15.35 -13.56 -4.48
CA GLY A 66 -15.32 -12.09 -4.46
C GLY A 66 -14.29 -11.54 -3.47
N ASN A 67 -13.76 -10.34 -3.73
CA ASN A 67 -12.93 -9.65 -2.76
C ASN A 67 -13.81 -9.13 -1.61
N GLY A 68 -13.53 -9.51 -0.35
CA GLY A 68 -14.34 -9.13 0.83
C GLY A 68 -14.39 -7.62 1.17
N ARG A 69 -14.12 -6.74 0.20
CA ARG A 69 -14.00 -5.28 0.33
C ARG A 69 -15.21 -4.52 -0.23
N SER A 70 -16.13 -5.18 -0.96
CA SER A 70 -17.35 -4.55 -1.47
C SER A 70 -18.55 -5.51 -1.46
N ILE A 71 -19.70 -5.03 -1.01
CA ILE A 71 -20.98 -5.77 -1.07
C ILE A 71 -21.37 -6.10 -2.52
N THR A 72 -20.99 -5.24 -3.47
CA THR A 72 -21.30 -5.43 -4.89
C THR A 72 -20.51 -6.57 -5.53
N SER A 73 -19.26 -6.83 -5.12
CA SER A 73 -18.45 -7.93 -5.69
C SER A 73 -18.94 -9.30 -5.21
N GLN A 74 -19.40 -9.39 -3.96
CA GLN A 74 -19.99 -10.61 -3.40
C GLN A 74 -21.32 -10.99 -4.07
N GLN A 75 -22.14 -10.00 -4.42
CA GLN A 75 -23.40 -10.23 -5.15
C GLN A 75 -23.15 -10.70 -6.58
N LEU A 76 -22.13 -10.17 -7.26
CA LEU A 76 -21.73 -10.61 -8.59
C LEU A 76 -21.21 -12.05 -8.59
N GLY A 77 -20.39 -12.44 -7.60
CA GLY A 77 -19.92 -13.82 -7.46
C GLY A 77 -21.05 -14.83 -7.27
N LEU A 78 -22.07 -14.51 -6.47
CA LEU A 78 -23.29 -15.32 -6.33
C LEU A 78 -24.07 -15.43 -7.65
N GLN A 79 -24.19 -14.34 -8.41
CA GLN A 79 -24.85 -14.36 -9.71
C GLN A 79 -24.11 -15.25 -10.71
N PHE A 80 -22.78 -15.19 -10.70
CA PHE A 80 -21.95 -16.02 -11.56
C PHE A 80 -22.05 -17.52 -11.22
N CYS A 81 -22.03 -17.88 -9.94
CA CYS A 81 -22.28 -19.26 -9.49
C CYS A 81 -23.65 -19.78 -9.98
N ARG A 82 -24.71 -18.96 -9.92
CA ARG A 82 -26.04 -19.32 -10.45
C ARG A 82 -26.00 -19.55 -11.94
N GLN A 83 -25.32 -18.68 -12.68
CA GLN A 83 -25.20 -18.80 -14.12
C GLN A 83 -24.43 -20.05 -14.52
N LEU A 84 -23.32 -20.36 -13.85
CA LEU A 84 -22.55 -21.60 -14.08
C LEU A 84 -23.39 -22.84 -13.80
N LYS A 85 -24.11 -22.89 -12.68
CA LYS A 85 -24.96 -24.05 -12.35
C LYS A 85 -26.19 -24.19 -13.25
N ALA A 86 -26.71 -23.09 -13.78
CA ALA A 86 -27.79 -23.13 -14.78
C ALA A 86 -27.32 -23.69 -16.12
N LEU A 87 -26.12 -23.32 -16.58
CA LEU A 87 -25.56 -23.75 -17.86
C LEU A 87 -24.89 -25.12 -17.78
N TYR A 88 -24.26 -25.43 -16.65
CA TYR A 88 -23.50 -26.67 -16.41
C TYR A 88 -23.88 -27.31 -15.06
N PRO A 89 -25.06 -27.96 -14.96
CA PRO A 89 -25.58 -28.46 -13.68
C PRO A 89 -24.68 -29.46 -12.96
N ASN A 90 -23.95 -30.27 -13.73
CA ASN A 90 -23.11 -31.35 -13.21
C ASN A 90 -21.64 -30.93 -12.98
N LEU A 91 -21.27 -29.68 -13.28
CA LEU A 91 -19.90 -29.20 -13.11
C LEU A 91 -19.61 -28.94 -11.62
N PRO A 92 -18.63 -29.61 -11.01
CA PRO A 92 -18.26 -29.34 -9.63
C PRO A 92 -17.63 -27.96 -9.48
N ILE A 93 -18.04 -27.22 -8.44
CA ILE A 93 -17.52 -25.89 -8.12
C ILE A 93 -17.01 -25.88 -6.69
N LEU A 94 -15.71 -25.58 -6.52
CA LEU A 94 -15.07 -25.33 -5.24
C LEU A 94 -14.75 -23.83 -5.12
N LEU A 95 -15.28 -23.18 -4.08
CA LEU A 95 -14.94 -21.80 -3.78
C LEU A 95 -13.60 -21.74 -3.04
N LEU A 96 -12.70 -20.88 -3.51
CA LEU A 96 -11.45 -20.56 -2.83
C LEU A 96 -11.42 -19.05 -2.60
N SER A 97 -11.93 -18.60 -1.43
CA SER A 97 -12.23 -17.18 -1.22
C SER A 97 -11.78 -16.67 0.15
N SER A 98 -11.52 -15.37 0.23
CA SER A 98 -11.32 -14.65 1.49
C SER A 98 -12.63 -14.34 2.25
N VAL A 99 -13.79 -14.49 1.60
CA VAL A 99 -15.11 -14.28 2.23
C VAL A 99 -15.40 -15.41 3.21
N GLN A 100 -15.71 -15.06 4.46
CA GLN A 100 -16.06 -16.02 5.54
C GLN A 100 -17.48 -15.82 6.10
N GLU A 101 -18.27 -14.92 5.50
CA GLU A 101 -19.61 -14.61 5.97
C GLU A 101 -20.56 -15.80 5.77
N GLN A 102 -21.06 -16.36 6.86
CA GLN A 102 -21.92 -17.56 6.84
C GLN A 102 -23.16 -17.40 5.96
N GLY A 103 -23.80 -16.23 5.94
CA GLY A 103 -25.00 -15.99 5.11
C GLY A 103 -24.73 -16.18 3.62
N LEU A 104 -23.60 -15.68 3.13
CA LEU A 104 -23.21 -15.80 1.72
C LEU A 104 -22.76 -17.22 1.36
N LEU A 105 -22.05 -17.90 2.26
CA LEU A 105 -21.64 -19.29 2.06
C LEU A 105 -22.85 -20.24 2.03
N LEU A 106 -23.84 -20.01 2.89
CA LEU A 106 -25.12 -20.74 2.86
C LEU A 106 -25.90 -20.46 1.56
N ALA A 107 -25.91 -19.21 1.09
CA ALA A 107 -26.51 -18.86 -0.19
C ALA A 107 -25.80 -19.56 -1.36
N ALA A 108 -24.47 -19.59 -1.38
CA ALA A 108 -23.68 -20.32 -2.37
C ALA A 108 -23.99 -21.82 -2.34
N LYS A 109 -24.06 -22.41 -1.15
CA LYS A 109 -24.46 -23.81 -0.97
C LYS A 109 -25.84 -24.08 -1.55
N SER A 110 -26.81 -23.19 -1.29
CA SER A 110 -28.18 -23.33 -1.81
C SER A 110 -28.28 -23.25 -3.34
N ILE A 111 -27.29 -22.62 -4.00
CA ILE A 111 -27.20 -22.53 -5.47
C ILE A 111 -26.65 -23.85 -6.08
N GLY A 112 -26.10 -24.75 -5.26
CA GLY A 112 -25.53 -26.03 -5.68
C GLY A 112 -24.01 -26.02 -5.81
N VAL A 113 -23.32 -25.01 -5.24
CA VAL A 113 -21.85 -25.03 -5.08
C VAL A 113 -21.45 -26.21 -4.19
N ASN A 114 -20.42 -26.94 -4.60
CA ASN A 114 -20.06 -28.23 -4.00
C ASN A 114 -19.11 -28.08 -2.81
N GLY A 115 -18.29 -27.02 -2.77
CA GLY A 115 -17.44 -26.80 -1.61
C GLY A 115 -16.92 -25.39 -1.43
N TYR A 116 -16.26 -25.17 -0.28
CA TYR A 116 -15.62 -23.92 0.11
C TYR A 116 -14.36 -24.17 0.94
N CYS A 117 -13.29 -23.48 0.56
CA CYS A 117 -12.05 -23.34 1.31
C CYS A 117 -11.68 -21.85 1.47
N PRO A 118 -11.23 -21.41 2.65
CA PRO A 118 -10.69 -20.06 2.80
C PRO A 118 -9.37 -19.90 2.04
N LYS A 119 -9.11 -18.73 1.46
CA LYS A 119 -7.77 -18.39 0.95
C LYS A 119 -6.75 -18.47 2.10
N GLY A 120 -5.64 -19.15 1.87
CA GLY A 120 -4.66 -19.49 2.90
C GLY A 120 -4.80 -20.92 3.47
N THR A 121 -5.81 -21.69 3.03
CA THR A 121 -5.87 -23.14 3.31
C THR A 121 -4.57 -23.81 2.87
N PRO A 122 -3.92 -24.63 3.73
CA PRO A 122 -2.71 -25.35 3.36
C PRO A 122 -2.90 -26.19 2.09
N LEU A 123 -1.91 -26.18 1.20
CA LEU A 123 -2.00 -26.86 -0.10
C LEU A 123 -2.42 -28.34 -0.01
N PRO A 124 -1.94 -29.17 0.94
CA PRO A 124 -2.39 -30.56 1.05
C PRO A 124 -3.89 -30.71 1.37
N GLU A 125 -4.42 -29.81 2.21
CA GLU A 125 -5.84 -29.81 2.59
C GLU A 125 -6.71 -29.32 1.44
N LEU A 126 -6.25 -28.28 0.72
CA LEU A 126 -6.92 -27.80 -0.49
C LEU A 126 -7.00 -28.89 -1.57
N VAL A 127 -5.93 -29.66 -1.76
CA VAL A 127 -5.91 -30.76 -2.74
C VAL A 127 -6.86 -31.88 -2.34
N ALA A 128 -6.92 -32.24 -1.06
CA ALA A 128 -7.90 -33.21 -0.56
C ALA A 128 -9.34 -32.75 -0.81
N ALA A 129 -9.63 -31.47 -0.54
CA ALA A 129 -10.93 -30.86 -0.83
C ALA A 129 -11.27 -30.87 -2.33
N MET A 130 -10.30 -30.58 -3.20
CA MET A 130 -10.47 -30.64 -4.66
C MET A 130 -10.82 -32.06 -5.13
N GLN A 131 -10.14 -33.08 -4.60
CA GLN A 131 -10.40 -34.48 -4.93
C GLN A 131 -11.79 -34.92 -4.46
N GLU A 132 -12.16 -34.61 -3.21
CA GLU A 132 -13.47 -34.96 -2.66
C GLU A 132 -14.62 -34.32 -3.45
N VAL A 133 -14.48 -33.05 -3.81
CA VAL A 133 -15.49 -32.34 -4.62
C VAL A 133 -15.55 -32.89 -6.06
N ALA A 134 -14.40 -33.22 -6.66
CA ALA A 134 -14.35 -33.79 -8.00
C ALA A 134 -14.96 -35.20 -8.09
N ASP A 135 -14.84 -35.99 -7.01
CA ASP A 135 -15.45 -37.32 -6.88
C ASP A 135 -16.97 -37.27 -6.59
N GLY A 136 -17.54 -36.07 -6.53
CA GLY A 136 -18.98 -35.84 -6.32
C GLY A 136 -19.39 -35.63 -4.86
N GLY A 137 -18.41 -35.51 -3.95
CA GLY A 137 -18.63 -35.14 -2.55
C GLY A 137 -18.84 -33.63 -2.34
N GLU A 138 -19.01 -33.24 -1.08
CA GLU A 138 -19.07 -31.84 -0.66
C GLU A 138 -18.01 -31.56 0.40
N TYR A 139 -17.21 -30.51 0.21
CA TYR A 139 -16.21 -30.09 1.19
C TYR A 139 -16.49 -28.66 1.66
N TRP A 140 -16.84 -28.48 2.93
CA TRP A 140 -17.07 -27.16 3.52
C TRP A 140 -16.17 -26.98 4.74
N PHE A 141 -15.13 -26.16 4.59
CA PHE A 141 -14.19 -25.89 5.67
C PHE A 141 -14.91 -25.46 6.95
N ARG A 142 -14.60 -26.13 8.07
CA ARG A 142 -15.08 -25.79 9.42
C ARG A 142 -13.87 -25.50 10.27
N ASN A 143 -13.88 -24.35 10.96
CA ASN A 143 -12.83 -24.01 11.91
C ASN A 143 -12.88 -24.99 13.10
N THR A 144 -12.08 -26.06 13.07
CA THR A 144 -11.88 -26.96 14.19
C THR A 144 -10.80 -26.42 15.13
N GLU A 145 -11.11 -25.31 15.78
CA GLU A 145 -10.44 -24.90 17.03
C GLU A 145 -11.42 -25.13 18.20
N ALA A 146 -11.72 -26.41 18.48
CA ALA A 146 -12.26 -26.85 19.76
C ALA A 146 -12.15 -28.37 19.87
N ILE A 147 -11.71 -28.82 21.06
CA ILE A 147 -11.65 -30.22 21.55
C ILE A 147 -10.32 -30.94 21.30
N THR A 148 -9.32 -30.52 22.08
CA THR A 148 -8.36 -31.43 22.71
C THR A 148 -9.09 -32.28 23.76
N THR A 149 -9.29 -33.57 23.50
CA THR A 149 -9.37 -34.62 24.54
C THR A 149 -8.94 -35.99 23.97
N PRO A 150 -8.04 -36.73 24.64
CA PRO A 150 -7.56 -38.04 24.20
C PRO A 150 -8.37 -39.19 24.83
N HIS A 151 -8.93 -40.09 24.01
CA HIS A 151 -9.43 -41.41 24.42
C HIS A 151 -9.17 -42.41 23.27
N SER A 152 -8.16 -43.28 23.38
CA SER A 152 -8.25 -44.76 23.63
C SER A 152 -9.04 -45.53 22.55
N SER A 153 -8.56 -46.53 21.79
CA SER A 153 -7.69 -47.71 22.09
C SER A 153 -7.26 -48.41 20.75
N PRO A 154 -6.41 -49.48 20.73
CA PRO A 154 -5.47 -49.86 19.65
C PRO A 154 -5.98 -50.99 18.70
N PRO A 155 -5.17 -51.45 17.71
CA PRO A 155 -4.35 -52.64 17.97
C PRO A 155 -2.97 -52.75 17.26
N SER A 156 -2.18 -53.67 17.80
CA SER A 156 -1.15 -54.53 17.16
C SER A 156 0.26 -54.00 16.87
N ARG A 157 1.19 -54.51 17.69
CA ARG A 157 2.64 -54.61 17.47
C ARG A 157 2.93 -55.65 16.38
N ASP A 158 3.84 -55.35 15.46
CA ASP A 158 5.15 -56.03 15.38
C ASP A 158 5.98 -55.54 14.17
N ALA A 159 7.30 -55.51 14.39
CA ALA A 159 8.41 -55.39 13.42
C ALA A 159 9.26 -54.10 13.51
N ILE A 160 10.16 -54.11 14.52
CA ILE A 160 11.62 -53.95 14.38
C ILE A 160 12.09 -52.91 13.33
N ASN A 161 12.52 -51.73 13.78
CA ASN A 161 13.95 -51.38 13.73
C ASN A 161 14.30 -50.10 14.50
N ARG A 162 15.52 -50.14 15.04
CA ARG A 162 16.21 -49.16 15.88
C ARG A 162 16.30 -47.78 15.24
N VAL A 163 16.18 -46.71 16.04
CA VAL A 163 17.14 -45.58 16.14
C VAL A 163 16.68 -44.65 17.29
N SER A 164 17.58 -44.45 18.27
CA SER A 164 17.46 -43.44 19.34
C SER A 164 17.66 -42.02 18.79
N PRO A 165 17.15 -40.99 19.49
CA PRO A 165 16.96 -39.65 18.97
C PRO A 165 18.23 -38.81 19.10
N ASN A 166 18.68 -38.19 18.01
CA ASN A 166 19.45 -36.95 18.03
C ASN A 166 19.67 -36.45 16.60
N SER A 167 18.92 -35.43 16.18
CA SER A 167 19.40 -34.51 15.15
C SER A 167 18.79 -33.11 15.35
N PRO A 168 19.61 -32.06 15.58
CA PRO A 168 19.14 -30.68 15.69
C PRO A 168 18.74 -30.07 14.33
N LEU A 169 18.84 -30.83 13.23
CA LEU A 169 18.64 -30.37 11.85
C LEU A 169 17.17 -30.27 11.41
N LEU A 170 16.27 -31.08 11.99
CA LEU A 170 14.83 -31.04 11.67
C LEU A 170 14.15 -29.78 12.25
N PHE A 171 14.45 -29.44 13.51
CA PHE A 171 13.97 -28.20 14.12
C PHE A 171 14.57 -26.96 13.45
N TYR A 172 15.80 -27.04 12.94
CA TYR A 172 16.43 -25.95 12.20
C TYR A 172 15.73 -25.65 10.87
N ARG A 173 15.43 -26.69 10.06
CA ARG A 173 14.72 -26.53 8.79
C ARG A 173 13.29 -26.04 9.01
N GLN A 174 12.59 -26.57 10.01
CA GLN A 174 11.23 -26.14 10.30
C GLN A 174 11.18 -24.70 10.82
N ARG A 175 12.13 -24.29 11.67
CA ARG A 175 12.25 -22.91 12.16
C ARG A 175 12.64 -21.92 11.06
N ASN A 176 13.52 -22.30 10.15
CA ASN A 176 13.90 -21.44 9.03
C ASN A 176 12.77 -21.29 8.00
N ASN A 177 12.02 -22.37 7.73
CA ASN A 177 10.85 -22.31 6.85
C ASN A 177 9.71 -21.46 7.46
N LEU A 178 9.47 -21.56 8.77
CA LEU A 178 8.53 -20.70 9.48
C LEU A 178 8.99 -19.23 9.52
N ARG A 179 10.31 -18.99 9.65
CA ARG A 179 10.90 -17.65 9.57
C ARG A 179 10.74 -17.04 8.17
N LEU A 180 11.08 -17.79 7.12
CA LEU A 180 10.96 -17.33 5.73
C LEU A 180 9.50 -17.12 5.32
N SER A 181 8.60 -18.02 5.72
CA SER A 181 7.16 -17.87 5.49
C SER A 181 6.56 -16.71 6.29
N GLY A 182 6.98 -16.52 7.55
CA GLY A 182 6.56 -15.39 8.39
C GLY A 182 7.07 -14.04 7.87
N ILE A 183 8.33 -13.96 7.42
CA ILE A 183 8.89 -12.75 6.79
C ILE A 183 8.17 -12.46 5.47
N ALA A 184 7.96 -13.46 4.62
CA ALA A 184 7.23 -13.29 3.36
C ALA A 184 5.80 -12.77 3.59
N TYR A 185 5.10 -13.31 4.58
CA TYR A 185 3.77 -12.84 4.96
C TYR A 185 3.79 -11.39 5.49
N ILE A 186 4.75 -11.07 6.35
CA ILE A 186 4.92 -9.71 6.91
C ILE A 186 5.27 -8.71 5.81
N ASP A 187 6.13 -9.08 4.86
CA ASP A 187 6.58 -8.21 3.77
C ASP A 187 5.45 -7.94 2.76
N VAL A 188 4.65 -8.96 2.43
CA VAL A 188 3.45 -8.79 1.59
C VAL A 188 2.39 -7.93 2.29
N THR A 189 2.13 -8.17 3.58
CA THR A 189 1.14 -7.39 4.34
C THR A 189 1.62 -5.95 4.53
N LEU A 190 2.92 -5.76 4.76
CA LEU A 190 3.53 -4.43 4.75
C LEU A 190 3.26 -3.74 3.42
N ALA A 191 3.61 -4.37 2.29
CA ALA A 191 3.39 -3.81 0.96
C ALA A 191 1.94 -3.32 0.76
N VAL A 192 0.94 -4.12 1.16
CA VAL A 192 -0.48 -3.76 1.09
C VAL A 192 -0.84 -2.57 1.97
N VAL A 193 -0.40 -2.56 3.23
CA VAL A 193 -0.66 -1.43 4.16
C VAL A 193 0.05 -0.16 3.69
N THR A 194 1.25 -0.27 3.10
CA THR A 194 1.94 0.85 2.46
C THR A 194 1.17 1.40 1.27
N ALA A 195 0.68 0.51 0.41
CA ALA A 195 -0.09 0.89 -0.78
C ALA A 195 -1.41 1.57 -0.39
N GLN A 196 -2.05 1.13 0.69
CA GLN A 196 -3.24 1.78 1.23
C GLN A 196 -2.90 3.16 1.80
N LEU A 197 -1.80 3.32 2.53
CA LEU A 197 -1.34 4.63 3.01
C LEU A 197 -0.99 5.62 1.88
N GLN A 198 -0.67 5.12 0.68
CA GLN A 198 -0.40 5.93 -0.51
C GLN A 198 -1.66 6.48 -1.20
N VAL A 199 -2.86 6.04 -0.83
CA VAL A 199 -4.11 6.53 -1.42
C VAL A 199 -4.39 7.98 -0.96
N PRO A 200 -4.49 8.97 -1.88
CA PRO A 200 -4.84 10.34 -1.50
C PRO A 200 -6.29 10.44 -1.01
N GLY A 201 -6.52 11.25 0.03
CA GLY A 201 -7.87 11.54 0.55
C GLY A 201 -8.40 10.61 1.66
N LEU A 202 -7.54 9.76 2.24
CA LEU A 202 -7.89 8.94 3.40
C LEU A 202 -8.23 9.78 4.65
N ALA A 203 -9.27 9.39 5.37
CA ALA A 203 -9.63 10.01 6.64
C ALA A 203 -8.48 9.87 7.66
N VAL A 204 -8.30 10.89 8.52
CA VAL A 204 -7.16 10.99 9.45
C VAL A 204 -7.08 9.78 10.40
N LEU A 205 -8.24 9.25 10.83
CA LEU A 205 -8.31 8.07 11.69
C LEU A 205 -7.87 6.80 10.96
N ASP A 206 -8.30 6.60 9.72
CA ASP A 206 -7.93 5.43 8.92
C ASP A 206 -6.43 5.46 8.60
N ARG A 207 -5.90 6.66 8.29
CA ARG A 207 -4.45 6.85 8.13
C ARG A 207 -3.68 6.53 9.40
N ALA A 208 -4.19 6.90 10.57
CA ALA A 208 -3.56 6.58 11.85
C ALA A 208 -3.61 5.08 12.18
N VAL A 209 -4.73 4.40 11.88
CA VAL A 209 -4.89 2.95 12.08
C VAL A 209 -3.97 2.17 11.15
N LEU A 210 -3.92 2.52 9.86
CA LEU A 210 -3.03 1.89 8.88
C LEU A 210 -1.55 2.16 9.20
N ALA A 211 -1.22 3.38 9.66
CA ALA A 211 0.12 3.68 10.13
C ALA A 211 0.49 2.87 11.39
N GLY A 212 -0.46 2.62 12.29
CA GLY A 212 -0.29 1.74 13.44
C GLY A 212 -0.04 0.29 13.05
N GLN A 213 -0.88 -0.27 12.18
CA GLN A 213 -0.73 -1.65 11.66
C GLN A 213 0.62 -1.85 10.97
N ARG A 214 1.08 -0.84 10.23
CA ARG A 214 2.40 -0.86 9.61
C ARG A 214 3.54 -0.93 10.63
N ARG A 215 3.47 -0.14 11.71
CA ARG A 215 4.48 -0.17 12.78
C ARG A 215 4.51 -1.53 13.48
N GLU A 216 3.35 -2.12 13.72
CA GLU A 216 3.24 -3.46 14.30
C GLU A 216 3.87 -4.54 13.42
N LEU A 217 3.64 -4.48 12.10
CA LEU A 217 4.25 -5.41 11.14
C LEU A 217 5.77 -5.24 11.05
N LEU A 218 6.29 -4.01 11.05
CA LEU A 218 7.73 -3.75 11.08
C LEU A 218 8.37 -4.24 12.39
N ALA A 219 7.71 -4.03 13.53
CA ALA A 219 8.16 -4.52 14.83
C ALA A 219 8.15 -6.06 14.87
N ALA A 220 7.11 -6.70 14.32
CA ALA A 220 7.02 -8.15 14.19
C ALA A 220 8.15 -8.71 13.30
N ARG A 221 8.46 -8.06 12.17
CA ARG A 221 9.57 -8.41 11.28
C ARG A 221 10.91 -8.36 12.00
N TRP A 222 11.16 -7.27 12.71
CA TRP A 222 12.38 -7.06 13.48
C TRP A 222 12.53 -8.10 14.59
N LEU A 223 11.45 -8.39 15.32
CA LEU A 223 11.43 -9.35 16.40
C LEU A 223 11.67 -10.79 15.89
N LEU A 224 11.10 -11.14 14.74
CA LEU A 224 11.31 -12.44 14.09
C LEU A 224 12.77 -12.62 13.63
N ASN A 225 13.39 -11.55 13.13
CA ASN A 225 14.80 -11.53 12.77
C ASN A 225 15.74 -11.55 13.99
N ARG A 226 15.29 -11.13 15.17
CA ARG A 226 16.13 -11.09 16.39
C ARG A 226 16.01 -12.34 17.27
N LEU A 227 14.84 -12.99 17.31
CA LEU A 227 14.57 -14.15 18.16
C LEU A 227 14.92 -15.51 17.52
N LEU A 228 15.04 -15.58 16.18
CA LEU A 228 15.25 -16.84 15.46
C LEU A 228 16.63 -16.97 14.80
N VAL A 229 17.55 -16.02 15.03
CA VAL A 229 18.96 -16.10 14.62
C VAL A 229 19.75 -16.90 15.64
N SER A 230 20.53 -17.87 15.15
CA SER A 230 21.43 -18.69 15.98
C SER A 230 22.82 -18.11 16.11
N SER A 231 23.49 -18.38 17.23
CA SER A 231 24.87 -17.99 17.54
C SER A 231 25.94 -18.51 16.56
N GLN A 232 25.59 -19.41 15.64
CA GLN A 232 26.53 -20.07 14.71
C GLN A 232 26.70 -19.32 13.36
N GLU A 233 25.83 -18.37 13.02
CA GLU A 233 25.98 -17.50 11.83
C GLU A 233 26.78 -16.21 12.12
N ARG A 234 27.25 -16.03 13.37
CA ARG A 234 28.02 -14.84 13.77
C ARG A 234 29.55 -15.05 13.69
N GLN A 235 30.01 -16.19 13.17
CA GLN A 235 31.44 -16.55 13.10
C GLN A 235 32.00 -16.72 11.68
N GLU A 236 31.23 -16.51 10.61
CA GLU A 236 31.75 -16.54 9.23
C GLU A 236 32.25 -15.17 8.70
N GLU A 237 32.19 -14.11 9.50
CA GLU A 237 32.74 -12.78 9.13
C GLU A 237 34.16 -12.50 9.67
N ASP A 238 34.76 -13.38 10.48
CA ASP A 238 36.12 -13.17 11.02
C ASP A 238 37.03 -14.39 10.77
N ILE A 239 37.80 -14.37 9.68
CA ILE A 239 39.06 -15.13 9.56
C ILE A 239 40.16 -14.20 9.01
N PRO A 240 41.32 -14.07 9.67
CA PRO A 240 42.39 -13.16 9.27
C PRO A 240 43.32 -13.77 8.20
N VAL A 241 43.87 -12.86 7.40
CA VAL A 241 44.84 -13.04 6.32
C VAL A 241 46.18 -13.58 6.84
N ALA A 242 46.74 -14.61 6.19
CA ALA A 242 48.16 -14.95 6.25
C ALA A 242 48.64 -15.65 4.96
N ASP A 243 49.87 -15.28 4.56
CA ASP A 243 50.57 -15.45 3.28
C ASP A 243 50.95 -16.88 2.83
N GLU A 244 51.01 -17.12 1.50
CA GLU A 244 52.20 -17.61 0.76
C GLU A 244 51.97 -17.66 -0.79
N PRO A 245 53.03 -17.64 -1.65
CA PRO A 245 53.00 -17.01 -2.99
C PRO A 245 53.19 -18.04 -4.17
N PRO A 246 53.65 -17.69 -5.41
CA PRO A 246 52.85 -17.87 -6.64
C PRO A 246 53.48 -18.75 -7.73
N LEU A 247 52.70 -19.58 -8.45
CA LEU A 247 53.15 -20.18 -9.74
C LEU A 247 51.99 -20.42 -10.73
N THR A 248 51.99 -19.63 -11.82
CA THR A 248 51.33 -19.86 -13.13
C THR A 248 52.09 -20.91 -13.98
N PRO A 249 51.69 -21.27 -15.23
CA PRO A 249 50.37 -21.42 -15.86
C PRO A 249 50.24 -22.75 -16.67
N SER A 250 49.03 -23.14 -17.10
CA SER A 250 48.85 -23.82 -18.40
C SER A 250 47.40 -23.80 -18.89
N LEU A 251 47.28 -23.77 -20.22
CA LEU A 251 46.18 -23.23 -21.02
C LEU A 251 45.10 -24.24 -21.40
N SER A 252 43.94 -23.65 -21.72
CA SER A 252 42.92 -24.10 -22.69
C SER A 252 41.82 -25.06 -22.21
N SER A 253 40.63 -24.51 -21.94
CA SER A 253 39.62 -24.30 -23.00
C SER A 253 38.29 -23.76 -22.45
N ALA A 254 37.90 -22.60 -23.01
CA ALA A 254 36.54 -22.14 -23.26
C ALA A 254 35.48 -22.25 -22.14
N ILE A 255 35.47 -21.26 -21.23
CA ILE A 255 34.21 -20.71 -20.71
C ILE A 255 34.35 -19.18 -20.75
N GLN A 256 33.81 -18.56 -21.80
CA GLN A 256 33.55 -17.12 -21.79
C GLN A 256 32.51 -16.84 -20.70
N PRO A 257 32.75 -15.92 -19.75
CA PRO A 257 31.65 -15.37 -18.98
C PRO A 257 30.79 -14.55 -19.94
N ARG A 258 29.53 -14.93 -20.05
CA ARG A 258 28.49 -14.18 -20.74
C ARG A 258 28.32 -12.85 -20.00
N GLN A 259 29.14 -11.86 -20.33
CA GLN A 259 28.85 -10.47 -20.03
C GLN A 259 27.57 -10.12 -20.78
N THR A 260 26.44 -10.14 -20.09
CA THR A 260 25.22 -9.52 -20.57
C THR A 260 25.45 -8.02 -20.59
N VAL A 261 26.12 -7.54 -21.64
CA VAL A 261 26.08 -6.14 -22.04
C VAL A 261 24.64 -5.88 -22.46
N LEU A 262 23.87 -5.20 -21.60
CA LEU A 262 22.58 -4.64 -22.00
C LEU A 262 22.84 -3.69 -23.18
N PRO A 263 22.12 -3.81 -24.31
CA PRO A 263 22.37 -2.95 -25.46
C PRO A 263 22.14 -1.49 -25.07
N LEU A 264 23.03 -0.58 -25.48
CA LEU A 264 22.92 0.88 -25.29
C LEU A 264 21.56 1.47 -25.72
N LEU A 265 20.81 0.78 -26.58
CA LEU A 265 19.45 1.15 -27.02
C LEU A 265 18.38 1.01 -25.91
N SER A 266 18.65 0.26 -24.84
CA SER A 266 17.72 0.11 -23.70
C SER A 266 17.77 1.29 -22.72
N LEU A 267 18.83 2.12 -22.77
CA LEU A 267 19.06 3.15 -21.75
C LEU A 267 18.03 4.29 -21.81
N GLY A 268 17.81 4.82 -23.02
CA GLY A 268 16.81 5.85 -23.28
C GLY A 268 15.37 5.34 -23.14
N THR A 269 15.14 4.03 -23.24
CA THR A 269 13.78 3.45 -23.24
C THR A 269 13.10 3.60 -21.88
N LEU A 270 13.84 3.48 -20.77
CA LEU A 270 13.29 3.64 -19.42
C LEU A 270 12.87 5.09 -19.15
N GLN A 271 13.76 6.04 -19.41
CA GLN A 271 13.45 7.47 -19.30
C GLN A 271 12.28 7.84 -20.22
N PHE A 272 12.33 7.43 -21.49
CA PHE A 272 11.28 7.72 -22.46
C PHE A 272 9.90 7.28 -21.95
N ASN A 273 9.78 6.05 -21.46
CA ASN A 273 8.50 5.52 -20.95
C ASN A 273 8.00 6.28 -19.72
N LEU A 274 8.90 6.61 -18.78
CA LEU A 274 8.56 7.32 -17.56
C LEU A 274 8.14 8.76 -17.86
N PHE A 275 8.87 9.44 -18.75
CA PHE A 275 8.60 10.82 -19.15
C PHE A 275 7.32 10.88 -20.00
N ALA A 276 7.08 9.93 -20.90
CA ALA A 276 5.83 9.82 -21.66
C ALA A 276 4.62 9.62 -20.72
N SER A 277 4.77 8.82 -19.67
CA SER A 277 3.73 8.64 -18.65
C SER A 277 3.46 9.95 -17.89
N CYS A 278 4.52 10.68 -17.53
CA CYS A 278 4.41 11.99 -16.89
C CYS A 278 3.74 13.03 -17.80
N VAL A 279 4.12 13.09 -19.08
CA VAL A 279 3.51 13.95 -20.11
C VAL A 279 2.02 13.67 -20.24
N THR A 280 1.62 12.40 -20.21
CA THR A 280 0.21 11.99 -20.26
C THR A 280 -0.55 12.51 -19.04
N LYS A 281 0.02 12.39 -17.84
CA LYS A 281 -0.59 12.92 -16.62
C LYS A 281 -0.66 14.44 -16.58
N LEU A 282 0.31 15.15 -17.17
CA LEU A 282 0.29 16.62 -17.26
C LEU A 282 -0.91 17.15 -18.07
N GLN A 283 -1.58 16.30 -18.86
CA GLN A 283 -2.84 16.63 -19.54
C GLN A 283 -4.06 16.61 -18.61
N PHE A 284 -3.95 16.03 -17.42
CA PHE A 284 -5.01 16.10 -16.41
C PHE A 284 -5.19 17.54 -15.88
N PRO A 285 -6.32 17.83 -15.22
CA PRO A 285 -6.50 19.08 -14.50
C PRO A 285 -5.37 19.29 -13.48
N LEU A 286 -4.78 20.50 -13.46
CA LEU A 286 -3.69 20.86 -12.54
C LEU A 286 -4.18 21.73 -11.37
N ARG A 287 -5.46 21.57 -11.01
CA ARG A 287 -6.01 22.19 -9.81
C ARG A 287 -5.43 21.51 -8.57
N ASN A 288 -4.98 22.28 -7.60
CA ASN A 288 -4.59 21.73 -6.31
C ASN A 288 -5.84 21.26 -5.55
N VAL A 289 -5.89 19.95 -5.23
CA VAL A 289 -6.96 19.32 -4.45
C VAL A 289 -6.49 18.95 -3.04
N THR A 290 -5.32 19.44 -2.64
CA THR A 290 -4.77 19.25 -1.29
C THR A 290 -5.20 20.40 -0.38
N ASP A 291 -5.07 20.18 0.93
CA ASP A 291 -5.31 21.22 1.94
C ASP A 291 -4.11 22.17 2.11
N VAL A 292 -3.06 22.01 1.31
CA VAL A 292 -1.81 22.79 1.40
C VAL A 292 -1.70 23.71 0.18
N PRO A 293 -1.59 25.03 0.35
CA PRO A 293 -1.44 25.94 -0.80
C PRO A 293 -0.11 25.70 -1.53
N LEU A 294 -0.15 25.65 -2.86
CA LEU A 294 1.06 25.54 -3.69
C LEU A 294 1.34 26.89 -4.34
N GLU A 295 2.60 27.28 -4.44
CA GLU A 295 3.03 28.56 -5.01
C GLU A 295 2.53 28.70 -6.45
N ILE A 296 2.57 27.60 -7.22
CA ILE A 296 2.03 27.53 -8.57
C ILE A 296 0.52 27.77 -8.66
N ASP A 297 -0.23 27.75 -7.54
CA ASP A 297 -1.69 27.97 -7.56
C ASP A 297 -2.10 29.36 -8.02
N ILE A 298 -1.19 30.34 -7.95
CA ILE A 298 -1.44 31.66 -8.50
C ILE A 298 -1.61 31.66 -10.02
N PHE A 299 -1.00 30.70 -10.72
CA PHE A 299 -1.02 30.64 -12.18
C PHE A 299 -2.30 30.07 -12.76
N ARG A 300 -2.62 30.51 -13.98
CA ARG A 300 -3.59 29.84 -14.85
C ARG A 300 -3.11 28.44 -15.19
N GLU A 301 -4.06 27.56 -15.48
CA GLU A 301 -3.75 26.15 -15.76
C GLU A 301 -2.84 25.96 -16.97
N ASP A 302 -3.00 26.76 -18.03
CA ASP A 302 -2.12 26.74 -19.20
C ASP A 302 -0.68 27.11 -18.83
N LYS A 303 -0.49 28.13 -17.98
CA LYS A 303 0.82 28.58 -17.52
C LYS A 303 1.47 27.62 -16.52
N LYS A 304 0.68 26.99 -15.65
CA LYS A 304 1.17 25.88 -14.81
C LYS A 304 1.71 24.74 -15.69
N ARG A 305 0.93 24.34 -16.69
CA ARG A 305 1.28 23.24 -17.60
C ARG A 305 2.52 23.59 -18.43
N GLU A 306 2.61 24.80 -18.97
CA GLU A 306 3.78 25.32 -19.69
C GLU A 306 5.05 25.23 -18.83
N LEU A 307 4.99 25.71 -17.59
CA LEU A 307 6.12 25.65 -16.67
C LEU A 307 6.55 24.21 -16.35
N LEU A 308 5.60 23.33 -16.05
CA LEU A 308 5.90 21.92 -15.73
C LEU A 308 6.51 21.19 -16.94
N TYR A 309 6.01 21.43 -18.15
CA TYR A 309 6.60 20.88 -19.37
C TYR A 309 8.02 21.39 -19.61
N LEU A 310 8.25 22.68 -19.39
CA LEU A 310 9.57 23.28 -19.52
C LEU A 310 10.55 22.64 -18.55
N ILE A 311 10.17 22.47 -17.28
CA ILE A 311 11.03 21.82 -16.27
C ILE A 311 11.32 20.36 -16.68
N LEU A 312 10.31 19.62 -17.15
CA LEU A 312 10.49 18.23 -17.60
C LEU A 312 11.44 18.13 -18.80
N GLN A 313 11.33 19.07 -19.74
CA GLN A 313 12.25 19.16 -20.87
C GLN A 313 13.68 19.47 -20.42
N LYS A 314 13.87 20.43 -19.50
CA LYS A 314 15.20 20.80 -19.01
C LYS A 314 15.84 19.72 -18.15
N LEU A 315 15.04 18.98 -17.40
CA LEU A 315 15.51 17.78 -16.72
C LEU A 315 15.97 16.70 -17.72
N THR A 316 15.29 16.56 -18.86
CA THR A 316 15.69 15.62 -19.93
C THR A 316 17.07 15.98 -20.48
N GLU A 317 17.25 17.24 -20.87
CA GLU A 317 18.53 17.77 -21.37
C GLU A 317 19.65 17.58 -20.33
N GLN A 318 19.39 17.92 -19.07
CA GLN A 318 20.34 17.75 -17.97
C GLN A 318 20.73 16.28 -17.75
N LEU A 319 19.77 15.35 -17.81
CA LEU A 319 20.06 13.91 -17.69
C LEU A 319 20.91 13.38 -18.86
N ASP A 320 20.67 13.87 -20.07
CA ASP A 320 21.48 13.50 -21.24
C ASP A 320 22.92 14.00 -21.12
N GLU A 321 23.12 15.24 -20.66
CA GLU A 321 24.46 15.79 -20.37
C GLU A 321 25.20 14.97 -19.30
N LEU A 322 24.51 14.61 -18.21
CA LEU A 322 25.10 13.82 -17.12
C LEU A 322 25.49 12.40 -17.54
N ARG A 323 24.84 11.83 -18.55
CA ARG A 323 25.23 10.52 -19.10
C ARG A 323 26.52 10.60 -19.92
N VAL A 324 26.71 11.71 -20.64
CA VAL A 324 27.93 11.92 -21.43
C VAL A 324 29.13 12.15 -20.53
N SER A 325 28.94 12.77 -19.36
CA SER A 325 30.02 13.11 -18.42
C SER A 325 30.57 11.93 -17.60
N GLN A 326 29.98 10.73 -17.69
CA GLN A 326 30.45 9.50 -17.00
C GLN A 326 30.66 9.66 -15.49
N LEU A 327 29.75 10.37 -14.80
CA LEU A 327 29.79 10.56 -13.35
C LEU A 327 29.64 9.25 -12.59
N ASP A 328 30.28 9.13 -11.42
CA ASP A 328 30.05 8.03 -10.47
C ASP A 328 28.89 8.36 -9.50
N VAL A 329 28.31 7.32 -8.88
CA VAL A 329 27.20 7.41 -7.91
C VAL A 329 27.57 8.30 -6.72
N ASN A 330 28.81 8.24 -6.24
CA ASN A 330 29.26 9.06 -5.10
C ASN A 330 29.31 10.55 -5.47
N GLN A 331 29.81 10.86 -6.67
CA GLN A 331 29.87 12.23 -7.18
C GLN A 331 28.46 12.80 -7.37
N LEU A 332 27.51 11.99 -7.84
CA LEU A 332 26.11 12.39 -7.97
C LEU A 332 25.51 12.86 -6.63
N TYR A 333 25.86 12.20 -5.52
CA TYR A 333 25.35 12.58 -4.20
C TYR A 333 25.83 13.98 -3.77
N GLU A 334 27.06 14.35 -4.14
CA GLU A 334 27.64 15.67 -3.84
C GLU A 334 27.04 16.77 -4.71
N VAL A 335 26.79 16.50 -5.99
CA VAL A 335 26.31 17.51 -6.94
C VAL A 335 24.78 17.63 -7.01
N LYS A 336 24.01 16.72 -6.41
CA LYS A 336 22.53 16.69 -6.54
C LYS A 336 21.85 18.03 -6.26
N ASN A 337 22.30 18.77 -5.25
CA ASN A 337 21.70 20.04 -4.88
C ASN A 337 22.04 21.13 -5.91
N ILE A 338 23.24 21.06 -6.49
CA ILE A 338 23.68 21.94 -7.58
C ILE A 338 22.80 21.68 -8.81
N LEU A 339 22.59 20.40 -9.16
CA LEU A 339 21.73 20.01 -10.28
C LEU A 339 20.30 20.57 -10.14
N LEU A 340 19.73 20.56 -8.93
CA LEU A 340 18.41 21.14 -8.67
C LEU A 340 18.41 22.67 -8.79
N CYS A 341 19.49 23.34 -8.37
CA CYS A 341 19.64 24.79 -8.51
C CYS A 341 19.78 25.18 -9.99
N ASP A 342 20.59 24.46 -10.75
CA ASP A 342 20.78 24.67 -12.19
C ASP A 342 19.45 24.49 -12.93
N LEU A 343 18.71 23.43 -12.61
CA LEU A 343 17.39 23.18 -13.20
C LEU A 343 16.41 24.33 -12.90
N TRP A 344 16.41 24.84 -11.68
CA TRP A 344 15.60 25.98 -11.28
C TRP A 344 16.00 27.29 -11.99
N GLU A 345 17.30 27.58 -12.09
CA GLU A 345 17.81 28.78 -12.76
C GLU A 345 17.47 28.79 -14.25
N VAL A 346 17.68 27.64 -14.91
CA VAL A 346 17.31 27.44 -16.31
C VAL A 346 15.80 27.54 -16.49
N ALA A 347 15.00 27.01 -15.56
CA ALA A 347 13.54 27.12 -15.61
C ALA A 347 13.06 28.57 -15.49
N ILE A 348 13.58 29.35 -14.53
CA ILE A 348 13.28 30.79 -14.40
C ILE A 348 13.65 31.53 -15.69
N THR A 349 14.86 31.30 -16.19
CA THR A 349 15.41 32.05 -17.32
C THR A 349 14.59 31.82 -18.60
N ASN A 350 14.18 30.58 -18.85
CA ASN A 350 13.39 30.24 -20.03
C ASN A 350 11.92 30.63 -19.88
N PHE A 351 11.32 30.43 -18.70
CA PHE A 351 9.89 30.70 -18.48
C PHE A 351 9.58 32.21 -18.52
N PHE A 352 10.38 33.04 -17.85
CA PHE A 352 10.18 34.49 -17.86
C PHE A 352 10.85 35.19 -19.04
N GLY A 353 11.77 34.52 -19.74
CA GLY A 353 12.54 35.04 -20.85
C GLY A 353 13.76 35.85 -20.40
N LYS A 354 14.94 35.45 -20.88
CA LYS A 354 16.26 35.99 -20.49
C LYS A 354 16.38 37.51 -20.52
N PHE A 355 15.77 38.16 -21.51
CA PHE A 355 15.88 39.61 -21.73
C PHE A 355 14.58 40.37 -21.40
N SER A 356 13.63 39.70 -20.75
CA SER A 356 12.35 40.30 -20.41
C SER A 356 12.52 41.36 -19.35
N ARG A 357 12.02 42.56 -19.65
CA ARG A 357 12.08 43.72 -18.77
C ARG A 357 10.69 44.19 -18.40
N ILE A 358 10.57 44.67 -17.17
CA ILE A 358 9.33 45.23 -16.65
C ILE A 358 9.57 46.61 -16.08
N LYS A 359 8.62 47.51 -16.35
CA LYS A 359 8.67 48.89 -15.85
C LYS A 359 7.95 48.96 -14.51
N ILE A 360 8.70 49.24 -13.44
CA ILE A 360 8.16 49.45 -12.10
C ILE A 360 8.47 50.91 -11.71
N GLY A 361 7.44 51.75 -11.71
CA GLY A 361 7.60 53.20 -11.60
C GLY A 361 8.44 53.77 -12.74
N ASN A 362 9.58 54.39 -12.41
CA ASN A 362 10.52 54.95 -13.39
C ASN A 362 11.71 54.04 -13.73
N ARG A 363 11.77 52.83 -13.17
CA ARG A 363 12.88 51.89 -13.38
C ARG A 363 12.45 50.74 -14.29
N ASN A 364 13.30 50.41 -15.25
CA ASN A 364 13.19 49.18 -16.04
C ASN A 364 14.06 48.12 -15.37
N ILE A 365 13.44 47.04 -14.93
CA ILE A 365 14.10 45.97 -14.19
C ILE A 365 14.08 44.70 -15.04
N GLU A 366 15.21 44.00 -15.09
CA GLU A 366 15.31 42.68 -15.71
C GLU A 366 14.70 41.64 -14.79
N ILE A 367 13.63 40.98 -15.26
CA ILE A 367 12.82 40.07 -14.44
C ILE A 367 13.70 38.93 -13.91
N VAL A 368 14.42 38.24 -14.80
CA VAL A 368 15.22 37.06 -14.46
C VAL A 368 16.27 37.41 -13.40
N ASN A 369 17.04 38.48 -13.57
CA ASN A 369 18.06 38.88 -12.60
C ASN A 369 17.48 39.16 -11.21
N LEU A 370 16.30 39.79 -11.14
CA LEU A 370 15.63 40.05 -9.87
C LEU A 370 15.17 38.75 -9.19
N LEU A 371 14.61 37.82 -9.95
CA LEU A 371 14.13 36.54 -9.41
C LEU A 371 15.29 35.66 -8.92
N LEU A 372 16.40 35.62 -9.67
CA LEU A 372 17.59 34.83 -9.31
C LEU A 372 18.28 35.31 -8.02
N GLN A 373 18.08 36.56 -7.59
CA GLN A 373 18.58 37.04 -6.29
C GLN A 373 18.01 36.28 -5.07
N ASN A 374 16.90 35.57 -5.25
CA ASN A 374 16.26 34.79 -4.17
C ASN A 374 16.79 33.34 -4.08
N LEU A 375 17.89 33.01 -4.77
CA LEU A 375 18.45 31.66 -4.81
C LEU A 375 18.62 31.05 -3.42
N GLU A 376 19.25 31.75 -2.47
CA GLU A 376 19.52 31.20 -1.13
C GLU A 376 18.23 30.82 -0.38
N ALA A 377 17.19 31.63 -0.51
CA ALA A 377 15.90 31.38 0.14
C ALA A 377 15.20 30.17 -0.50
N VAL A 378 15.15 30.12 -1.84
CA VAL A 378 14.51 29.02 -2.58
C VAL A 378 15.25 27.71 -2.38
N GLN A 379 16.59 27.75 -2.38
CA GLN A 379 17.42 26.58 -2.15
C GLN A 379 17.17 26.00 -0.75
N ARG A 380 17.19 26.85 0.28
CA ARG A 380 17.00 26.44 1.69
C ARG A 380 15.58 25.94 1.97
N ASP A 381 14.55 26.63 1.47
CA ASP A 381 13.17 26.37 1.84
C ASP A 381 12.44 25.38 0.92
N ILE A 382 12.89 25.21 -0.32
CA ILE A 382 12.21 24.38 -1.33
C ILE A 382 13.16 23.32 -1.91
N LEU A 383 14.23 23.72 -2.62
CA LEU A 383 14.99 22.77 -3.45
C LEU A 383 15.73 21.70 -2.64
N ASN A 384 16.45 22.09 -1.58
CA ASN A 384 17.17 21.15 -0.72
C ASN A 384 16.24 20.23 0.08
N LYS A 385 14.95 20.57 0.16
CA LYS A 385 13.93 19.75 0.85
C LYS A 385 13.21 18.79 -0.10
N ILE A 386 13.52 18.79 -1.40
CA ILE A 386 12.92 17.84 -2.35
C ILE A 386 13.42 16.43 -1.99
N PRO A 387 12.53 15.54 -1.51
CA PRO A 387 12.93 14.21 -1.09
C PRO A 387 13.21 13.31 -2.29
N LEU A 388 14.06 12.31 -2.09
CA LEU A 388 14.34 11.23 -3.04
C LEU A 388 14.88 11.67 -4.42
N ALA A 389 15.37 12.91 -4.55
CA ALA A 389 15.91 13.42 -5.80
C ALA A 389 17.14 12.61 -6.25
N PHE A 390 18.04 12.28 -5.32
CA PHE A 390 19.23 11.48 -5.60
C PHE A 390 18.87 10.09 -6.15
N GLU A 391 17.90 9.43 -5.54
CA GLU A 391 17.40 8.11 -5.91
C GLU A 391 16.80 8.15 -7.32
N LEU A 392 16.06 9.21 -7.65
CA LEU A 392 15.53 9.41 -9.00
C LEU A 392 16.65 9.60 -10.04
N TYR A 393 17.62 10.51 -9.79
CA TYR A 393 18.75 10.71 -10.71
C TYR A 393 19.56 9.42 -10.88
N SER A 394 19.84 8.72 -9.78
CA SER A 394 20.59 7.45 -9.81
C SER A 394 19.86 6.39 -10.63
N TYR A 395 18.55 6.24 -10.43
CA TYR A 395 17.70 5.34 -11.20
C TYR A 395 17.68 5.66 -12.71
N LEU A 396 17.58 6.95 -13.07
CA LEU A 396 17.48 7.40 -14.47
C LEU A 396 18.82 7.43 -15.23
N ILE A 397 19.93 7.65 -14.53
CA ILE A 397 21.27 7.73 -15.13
C ILE A 397 21.92 6.34 -15.17
N PHE A 398 21.95 5.64 -14.03
CA PHE A 398 22.72 4.40 -13.87
C PHE A 398 21.90 3.13 -14.05
N GLN A 399 20.57 3.24 -14.13
CA GLN A 399 19.65 2.09 -14.17
C GLN A 399 19.90 1.13 -13.00
N THR A 400 20.21 1.69 -11.83
CA THR A 400 20.33 0.93 -10.59
C THR A 400 18.95 0.57 -10.07
N GLU A 401 18.88 -0.44 -9.21
CA GLU A 401 17.64 -0.73 -8.47
C GLU A 401 17.22 0.52 -7.70
N LEU A 402 15.93 0.89 -7.83
CA LEU A 402 15.40 2.00 -7.05
C LEU A 402 15.34 1.54 -5.59
N ARG A 403 16.18 2.11 -4.74
CA ARG A 403 16.24 1.74 -3.32
C ARG A 403 15.48 2.76 -2.49
N ILE A 404 14.31 2.35 -2.02
CA ILE A 404 13.50 3.10 -1.06
C ILE A 404 13.26 2.17 0.12
N ASP A 405 13.60 2.60 1.35
CA ASP A 405 13.37 1.79 2.56
C ASP A 405 14.09 0.43 2.59
N ASN A 406 15.37 0.38 2.24
CA ASN A 406 16.15 -0.88 2.10
C ASN A 406 15.47 -1.94 1.19
N THR A 407 14.43 -1.54 0.46
CA THR A 407 13.70 -2.36 -0.48
C THR A 407 14.23 -2.00 -1.85
N SER A 408 14.89 -2.96 -2.48
CA SER A 408 15.39 -2.84 -3.84
C SER A 408 14.25 -3.15 -4.80
N TYR A 409 13.76 -2.13 -5.52
CA TYR A 409 12.82 -2.35 -6.60
C TYR A 409 13.58 -2.64 -7.90
N PRO A 410 13.30 -3.75 -8.60
CA PRO A 410 13.96 -4.09 -9.85
C PRO A 410 13.76 -3.02 -10.92
N VAL A 411 14.81 -2.73 -11.69
CA VAL A 411 14.89 -1.63 -12.67
C VAL A 411 13.67 -1.56 -13.61
N LEU A 412 13.25 -2.72 -14.12
CA LEU A 412 12.14 -2.85 -15.08
C LEU A 412 10.78 -3.16 -14.44
N GLY A 413 10.73 -3.27 -13.10
CA GLY A 413 9.52 -3.56 -12.35
C GLY A 413 8.46 -2.46 -12.48
N THR A 414 7.19 -2.85 -12.50
CA THR A 414 6.06 -1.90 -12.56
C THR A 414 6.00 -1.01 -11.32
N GLU A 415 6.35 -1.55 -10.15
CA GLU A 415 6.43 -0.80 -8.88
C GLU A 415 7.54 0.25 -8.91
N ALA A 416 8.75 -0.10 -9.38
CA ALA A 416 9.86 0.84 -9.53
C ALA A 416 9.46 2.02 -10.42
N LYS A 417 8.82 1.74 -11.56
CA LYS A 417 8.33 2.77 -12.48
C LYS A 417 7.28 3.66 -11.82
N SER A 418 6.35 3.07 -11.06
CA SER A 418 5.32 3.84 -10.37
C SER A 418 5.91 4.74 -9.29
N GLN A 419 6.85 4.25 -8.48
CA GLN A 419 7.54 5.03 -7.46
C GLN A 419 8.38 6.16 -8.09
N ALA A 420 9.19 5.83 -9.09
CA ALA A 420 10.00 6.82 -9.80
C ALA A 420 9.14 7.90 -10.48
N LEU A 421 7.98 7.53 -11.02
CA LEU A 421 7.03 8.48 -11.59
C LEU A 421 6.46 9.43 -10.52
N MET A 422 6.10 8.95 -9.33
CA MET A 422 5.65 9.82 -8.22
C MET A 422 6.76 10.78 -7.75
N ILE A 423 8.00 10.31 -7.67
CA ILE A 423 9.14 11.15 -7.29
C ILE A 423 9.41 12.21 -8.36
N LEU A 424 9.32 11.84 -9.65
CA LEU A 424 9.44 12.78 -10.76
C LEU A 424 8.35 13.86 -10.70
N GLU A 425 7.08 13.46 -10.58
CA GLU A 425 5.95 14.40 -10.47
C GLU A 425 6.15 15.39 -9.32
N ASN A 426 6.58 14.90 -8.16
CA ASN A 426 6.88 15.74 -7.01
C ASN A 426 8.04 16.70 -7.29
N LEU A 427 9.12 16.24 -7.92
CA LEU A 427 10.27 17.08 -8.28
C LEU A 427 9.84 18.21 -9.23
N LEU A 428 9.05 17.92 -10.27
CA LEU A 428 8.55 18.95 -11.19
C LEU A 428 7.71 20.00 -10.46
N ILE A 429 6.77 19.56 -9.60
CA ILE A 429 5.89 20.46 -8.85
C ILE A 429 6.69 21.33 -7.88
N GLN A 430 7.67 20.76 -7.18
CA GLN A 430 8.49 21.50 -6.21
C GLN A 430 9.45 22.48 -6.88
N VAL A 431 10.08 22.12 -8.00
CA VAL A 431 10.88 23.07 -8.78
C VAL A 431 10.00 24.19 -9.32
N ALA A 432 8.79 23.88 -9.82
CA ALA A 432 7.84 24.89 -10.26
C ALA A 432 7.41 25.83 -9.12
N ASN A 433 7.18 25.30 -7.91
CA ASN A 433 6.95 26.12 -6.72
C ASN A 433 8.14 27.05 -6.44
N GLY A 434 9.37 26.53 -6.56
CA GLY A 434 10.60 27.30 -6.45
C GLY A 434 10.72 28.42 -7.49
N VAL A 435 10.25 28.21 -8.72
CA VAL A 435 10.22 29.24 -9.79
C VAL A 435 9.25 30.37 -9.44
N VAL A 436 8.11 30.04 -8.82
CA VAL A 436 7.05 31.00 -8.51
C VAL A 436 7.30 31.75 -7.20
N GLN A 437 8.03 31.17 -6.24
CA GLN A 437 8.28 31.81 -4.95
C GLN A 437 8.95 33.20 -5.06
N PRO A 438 10.01 33.41 -5.86
CA PRO A 438 10.60 34.74 -6.04
C PRO A 438 9.64 35.72 -6.71
N LEU A 439 8.80 35.23 -7.63
CA LEU A 439 7.79 36.03 -8.31
C LEU A 439 6.80 36.58 -7.28
N LEU A 440 6.33 35.73 -6.36
CA LEU A 440 5.42 36.12 -5.29
C LEU A 440 6.03 37.10 -4.30
N ASN A 441 7.35 37.06 -4.10
CA ASN A 441 8.03 37.97 -3.19
C ASN A 441 8.31 39.34 -3.79
N SER A 442 8.63 39.39 -5.09
CA SER A 442 9.16 40.61 -5.71
C SER A 442 8.24 41.25 -6.73
N LEU A 443 7.37 40.48 -7.40
CA LEU A 443 6.61 40.92 -8.57
C LEU A 443 5.10 40.57 -8.52
N ALA A 444 4.59 40.11 -7.37
CA ALA A 444 3.21 39.66 -7.24
C ALA A 444 2.17 40.73 -7.64
N ASP A 445 2.40 41.98 -7.28
CA ASP A 445 1.44 43.05 -7.55
C ASP A 445 1.56 43.72 -8.91
N VAL A 446 2.49 43.26 -9.76
CA VAL A 446 2.73 43.91 -11.04
C VAL A 446 1.65 43.51 -12.05
N GLU A 447 0.96 44.51 -12.59
CA GLU A 447 -0.24 44.33 -13.43
C GLU A 447 0.00 43.44 -14.66
N ILE A 448 1.17 43.58 -15.31
CA ILE A 448 1.54 42.74 -16.47
C ILE A 448 1.63 41.26 -16.07
N MET A 449 2.08 40.95 -14.85
CA MET A 449 2.14 39.57 -14.35
C MET A 449 0.73 39.03 -14.10
N LYS A 450 -0.15 39.83 -13.49
CA LYS A 450 -1.56 39.47 -13.27
C LYS A 450 -2.28 39.13 -14.58
N GLN A 451 -2.08 39.97 -15.59
CA GLN A 451 -2.75 39.85 -16.88
C GLN A 451 -2.20 38.72 -17.78
N ASN A 452 -0.95 38.29 -17.59
CA ASN A 452 -0.35 37.25 -18.43
C ASN A 452 -0.27 35.89 -17.75
N LEU A 453 -0.11 35.85 -16.43
CA LEU A 453 0.21 34.62 -15.70
C LEU A 453 -0.89 34.17 -14.74
N TYR A 454 -1.60 35.09 -14.09
CA TYR A 454 -2.41 34.74 -12.92
C TYR A 454 -3.83 34.32 -13.26
N CYS A 455 -4.37 33.38 -12.50
CA CYS A 455 -5.76 32.97 -12.64
C CYS A 455 -6.73 34.09 -12.20
N ARG A 456 -8.00 33.98 -12.59
CA ARG A 456 -9.00 35.04 -12.33
C ARG A 456 -9.25 35.29 -10.85
N GLU A 457 -8.96 34.31 -10.00
CA GLU A 457 -9.13 34.37 -8.54
C GLU A 457 -8.05 35.21 -7.85
N PHE A 458 -6.96 35.57 -8.55
CA PHE A 458 -5.83 36.34 -8.00
C PHE A 458 -5.58 37.62 -8.81
N ILE A 459 -6.64 38.31 -9.22
CA ILE A 459 -6.52 39.61 -9.89
C ILE A 459 -6.41 40.73 -8.85
N SER A 460 -7.13 40.63 -7.73
CA SER A 460 -7.08 41.68 -6.71
C SER A 460 -5.80 41.56 -5.86
N THR A 461 -5.20 42.71 -5.54
CA THR A 461 -4.06 42.75 -4.60
C THR A 461 -4.42 42.14 -3.25
N ARG A 462 -5.66 42.26 -2.80
CA ARG A 462 -6.11 41.65 -1.54
C ARG A 462 -6.08 40.12 -1.57
N GLU A 463 -6.50 39.49 -2.66
CA GLU A 463 -6.47 38.03 -2.80
C GLU A 463 -5.03 37.53 -2.89
N ILE A 464 -4.16 38.24 -3.61
CA ILE A 464 -2.73 37.93 -3.68
C ILE A 464 -2.09 38.00 -2.30
N GLU A 465 -2.36 39.05 -1.52
CA GLU A 465 -1.84 39.18 -0.16
C GLU A 465 -2.38 38.10 0.78
N ARG A 466 -3.66 37.71 0.65
CA ARG A 466 -4.21 36.57 1.40
C ARG A 466 -3.45 35.28 1.04
N PHE A 467 -3.26 35.02 -0.24
CA PHE A 467 -2.55 33.85 -0.72
C PHE A 467 -1.09 33.80 -0.23
N ARG A 468 -0.36 34.93 -0.26
CA ARG A 468 0.99 35.04 0.31
C ARG A 468 1.02 34.78 1.82
N ASN A 469 0.00 35.22 2.54
CA ASN A 469 -0.14 34.94 3.97
C ASN A 469 -0.41 33.45 4.22
N ASP A 470 -1.25 32.81 3.41
CA ASP A 470 -1.53 31.37 3.49
C ASP A 470 -0.27 30.54 3.22
N LEU A 471 0.55 30.92 2.22
CA LEU A 471 1.87 30.33 1.97
C LEU A 471 2.84 30.54 3.14
N SER A 472 2.83 31.74 3.74
CA SER A 472 3.65 32.02 4.92
C SER A 472 3.25 31.13 6.11
N TRP A 473 1.96 30.85 6.27
CA TRP A 473 1.46 29.89 7.27
C TRP A 473 1.86 28.46 6.95
N LYS A 474 1.77 28.05 5.68
CA LYS A 474 2.27 26.75 5.21
C LYS A 474 3.73 26.53 5.64
N TYR A 475 4.64 27.45 5.35
CA TYR A 475 6.06 27.26 5.69
C TYR A 475 6.28 27.09 7.20
N ARG A 476 5.55 27.85 8.03
CA ARG A 476 5.60 27.70 9.49
C ARG A 476 5.07 26.34 9.93
N LEU A 477 3.90 25.95 9.41
CA LEU A 477 3.25 24.69 9.76
C LEU A 477 4.13 23.48 9.37
N ILE A 478 4.73 23.52 8.17
CA ILE A 478 5.66 22.49 7.71
C ILE A 478 6.87 22.42 8.61
N ASN A 479 7.57 23.55 8.83
CA ASN A 479 8.84 23.55 9.56
C ASN A 479 8.68 23.16 11.05
N TYR A 480 7.56 23.52 11.67
CA TYR A 480 7.37 23.30 13.11
C TYR A 480 6.56 22.04 13.45
N ILE A 481 5.67 21.58 12.58
CA ILE A 481 4.69 20.52 12.90
C ILE A 481 4.69 19.38 11.88
N GLU A 482 4.48 19.65 10.60
CA GLU A 482 4.30 18.57 9.61
C GLU A 482 5.60 17.83 9.31
N GLU A 483 6.71 18.54 9.12
CA GLU A 483 8.01 17.93 8.82
C GLU A 483 8.50 17.08 10.00
N PRO A 484 8.50 17.57 11.26
CA PRO A 484 8.86 16.73 12.42
C PRO A 484 7.95 15.52 12.57
N LYS A 485 6.65 15.67 12.31
CA LYS A 485 5.69 14.55 12.31
C LYS A 485 6.02 13.54 11.21
N ALA A 486 6.34 13.99 10.00
CA ALA A 486 6.70 13.12 8.88
C ALA A 486 8.02 12.37 9.15
N VAL A 487 9.01 13.05 9.74
CA VAL A 487 10.27 12.44 10.21
C VAL A 487 10.00 11.37 11.26
N PHE A 488 9.18 11.66 12.27
CA PHE A 488 8.78 10.71 13.31
C PHE A 488 8.03 9.50 12.75
N GLU A 489 7.13 9.72 11.79
CA GLU A 489 6.36 8.67 11.11
C GLU A 489 7.17 7.99 9.97
N SER A 490 8.45 8.35 9.78
CA SER A 490 9.35 7.83 8.74
C SER A 490 8.75 7.88 7.33
N ARG A 491 8.17 9.03 6.97
CA ARG A 491 7.59 9.24 5.65
C ARG A 491 8.06 10.53 4.99
N TYR A 492 8.02 10.51 3.67
CA TYR A 492 8.04 11.68 2.81
C TYR A 492 6.66 11.87 2.21
N ASP A 493 6.16 13.09 2.31
CA ASP A 493 4.95 13.48 1.63
C ASP A 493 5.32 13.98 0.22
N LEU A 494 4.64 13.46 -0.81
CA LEU A 494 4.90 13.77 -2.21
C LEU A 494 3.65 14.36 -2.87
N PHE A 495 3.84 15.31 -3.79
CA PHE A 495 2.78 15.77 -4.68
C PHE A 495 2.77 14.95 -5.97
N VAL A 496 1.57 14.50 -6.37
CA VAL A 496 1.35 13.68 -7.57
C VAL A 496 0.22 14.26 -8.41
N ILE A 497 0.27 14.03 -9.71
CA ILE A 497 -0.75 14.47 -10.66
C ILE A 497 -1.77 13.34 -10.82
N ALA A 498 -2.96 13.55 -10.25
CA ALA A 498 -4.08 12.63 -10.29
C ALA A 498 -5.16 13.14 -11.27
N PRO A 499 -6.11 12.29 -11.69
CA PRO A 499 -7.17 12.69 -12.64
C PRO A 499 -8.04 13.87 -12.19
N ARG A 500 -8.10 14.15 -10.89
CA ARG A 500 -8.87 15.27 -10.32
C ARG A 500 -8.05 16.54 -10.09
N GLY A 501 -6.73 16.48 -10.18
CA GLY A 501 -5.86 17.55 -9.69
C GLY A 501 -4.51 17.08 -9.16
N ILE A 502 -3.73 18.03 -8.65
CA ILE A 502 -2.54 17.77 -7.86
C ILE A 502 -2.98 17.29 -6.47
N ALA A 503 -2.56 16.09 -6.10
CA ALA A 503 -2.90 15.42 -4.85
C ALA A 503 -1.64 15.12 -4.02
N LYS A 504 -1.82 14.85 -2.72
CA LYS A 504 -0.74 14.52 -1.78
C LYS A 504 -0.77 13.02 -1.49
N THR A 505 0.35 12.33 -1.68
CA THR A 505 0.59 10.94 -1.29
C THR A 505 1.78 10.87 -0.32
N SER A 506 2.08 9.70 0.22
CA SER A 506 3.23 9.51 1.10
C SER A 506 4.00 8.24 0.78
N VAL A 507 5.32 8.36 0.70
CA VAL A 507 6.25 7.24 0.56
C VAL A 507 6.99 7.10 1.87
N TYR A 508 7.15 5.88 2.35
CA TYR A 508 7.94 5.65 3.56
C TYR A 508 9.40 5.47 3.23
N ALA A 509 10.23 6.05 4.07
CA ALA A 509 11.66 5.91 4.04
C ALA A 509 12.19 6.10 5.46
N PRO A 510 13.24 5.37 5.87
CA PRO A 510 13.82 5.54 7.19
C PRO A 510 14.48 6.92 7.31
N ARG A 511 14.04 7.72 8.30
CA ARG A 511 14.50 9.11 8.52
C ARG A 511 15.23 9.29 9.86
N ASN A 512 15.89 8.23 10.35
CA ASN A 512 16.54 8.21 11.68
C ASN A 512 17.61 9.31 11.84
N GLN A 513 18.39 9.58 10.80
CA GLN A 513 19.42 10.62 10.84
C GLN A 513 18.82 12.02 10.94
N GLU A 514 17.66 12.24 10.35
CA GLU A 514 16.94 13.51 10.41
C GLU A 514 16.25 13.69 11.75
N LEU A 515 15.66 12.61 12.28
CA LEU A 515 15.06 12.58 13.62
C LEU A 515 16.10 12.96 14.68
N ALA A 516 17.32 12.44 14.58
CA ALA A 516 18.42 12.77 15.50
C ALA A 516 18.91 14.22 15.38
N LYS A 517 18.65 14.90 14.25
CA LYS A 517 19.03 16.30 14.02
C LYS A 517 17.93 17.29 14.44
N LEU A 518 16.72 16.82 14.75
CA LEU A 518 15.64 17.70 15.19
C LEU A 518 16.00 18.36 16.52
N SER A 519 15.72 19.66 16.62
CA SER A 519 15.97 20.45 17.83
C SER A 519 14.82 21.43 18.07
N ASN A 520 14.74 22.00 19.28
CA ASN A 520 13.76 23.03 19.65
C ASN A 520 12.30 22.58 19.46
N ILE A 521 11.48 23.41 18.82
CA ILE A 521 10.04 23.15 18.60
C ILE A 521 9.79 21.84 17.85
N PRO A 522 10.48 21.54 16.72
CA PRO A 522 10.42 20.22 16.08
C PRO A 522 10.57 19.03 17.03
N LEU A 523 11.57 19.09 17.92
CA LEU A 523 11.82 18.01 18.90
C LEU A 523 10.68 17.91 19.92
N ILE A 524 10.14 19.05 20.39
CA ILE A 524 8.98 19.05 21.29
C ILE A 524 7.78 18.39 20.62
N VAL A 525 7.54 18.65 19.32
CA VAL A 525 6.45 18.02 18.58
C VAL A 525 6.62 16.51 18.51
N THR A 526 7.83 16.01 18.22
CA THR A 526 8.06 14.56 18.20
C THR A 526 7.92 13.93 19.59
N LEU A 527 8.40 14.60 20.64
CA LEU A 527 8.22 14.15 22.03
C LEU A 527 6.75 14.13 22.46
N LEU A 528 5.95 15.10 22.03
CA LEU A 528 4.50 15.11 22.28
C LEU A 528 3.79 13.97 21.55
N LEU A 529 4.20 13.67 20.31
CA LEU A 529 3.67 12.52 19.57
C LEU A 529 4.04 11.21 20.27
N GLU A 530 5.30 11.04 20.68
CA GLU A 530 5.76 9.86 21.44
C GLU A 530 5.03 9.71 22.78
N PHE A 531 4.85 10.81 23.52
CA PHE A 531 4.07 10.84 24.76
C PHE A 531 2.61 10.46 24.52
N SER A 532 2.01 10.97 23.43
CA SER A 532 0.64 10.62 23.05
C SER A 532 0.49 9.14 22.72
N ASP A 533 1.46 8.56 22.01
CA ASP A 533 1.48 7.13 21.67
C ASP A 533 1.71 6.26 22.92
N ALA A 534 2.50 6.75 23.89
CA ALA A 534 2.73 6.06 25.17
C ALA A 534 1.51 6.11 26.12
N ILE A 535 0.70 7.17 26.06
CA ILE A 535 -0.46 7.37 26.94
C ILE A 535 -1.75 6.85 26.34
N ALA A 536 -1.94 6.91 25.03
CA ALA A 536 -3.18 6.49 24.36
C ALA A 536 -3.68 5.10 24.78
N PRO A 537 -2.83 4.06 24.94
CA PRO A 537 -3.26 2.75 25.41
C PRO A 537 -3.80 2.79 26.85
N ARG A 538 -3.14 3.55 27.75
CA ARG A 538 -3.52 3.67 29.16
C ARG A 538 -4.78 4.50 29.36
N LEU A 539 -4.96 5.55 28.56
CA LEU A 539 -6.17 6.37 28.61
C LEU A 539 -7.38 5.59 28.05
N LYS A 540 -7.20 4.83 26.97
CA LYS A 540 -8.23 3.94 26.42
C LYS A 540 -8.65 2.85 27.43
N SER A 541 -7.71 2.29 28.19
CA SER A 541 -8.04 1.28 29.21
C SER A 541 -8.77 1.86 30.42
N LEU A 542 -8.44 3.09 30.84
CA LEU A 542 -9.21 3.79 31.88
C LEU A 542 -10.63 4.13 31.42
N LEU A 543 -10.78 4.56 30.17
CA LEU A 543 -12.09 4.90 29.62
C LEU A 543 -12.99 3.66 29.45
N SER A 544 -12.43 2.52 29.04
CA SER A 544 -13.18 1.26 28.95
C SER A 544 -13.55 0.71 30.34
N PHE A 545 -12.71 0.93 31.35
CA PHE A 545 -13.03 0.62 32.74
C PHE A 545 -14.18 1.50 33.27
N LEU A 546 -14.13 2.81 33.05
CA LEU A 546 -15.21 3.73 33.43
C LEU A 546 -16.52 3.42 32.67
N GLY A 547 -16.44 3.11 31.39
CA GLY A 547 -17.58 2.71 30.56
C GLY A 547 -18.26 1.44 31.08
N SER A 548 -17.48 0.41 31.44
CA SER A 548 -18.04 -0.81 32.04
C SER A 548 -18.64 -0.55 33.43
N GLY A 549 -18.05 0.34 34.23
CA GLY A 549 -18.61 0.80 35.50
C GLY A 549 -19.96 1.50 35.35
N ILE A 550 -20.09 2.40 34.37
CA ILE A 550 -21.35 3.11 34.07
C ILE A 550 -22.43 2.13 33.59
N VAL A 551 -22.09 1.21 32.68
CA VAL A 551 -23.02 0.18 32.21
C VAL A 551 -23.46 -0.73 33.35
N PHE A 552 -22.56 -1.10 34.25
CA PHE A 552 -22.90 -1.88 35.44
C PHE A 552 -23.89 -1.12 36.34
N ILE A 553 -23.65 0.17 36.62
CA ILE A 553 -24.56 0.99 37.45
C ILE A 553 -25.94 1.10 36.80
N LEU A 554 -26.00 1.38 35.50
CA LEU A 554 -27.26 1.50 34.76
C LEU A 554 -28.06 0.18 34.72
N THR A 555 -27.39 -0.94 34.45
CA THR A 555 -28.06 -2.24 34.29
C THR A 555 -28.37 -2.92 35.63
N GLN A 556 -27.42 -2.96 36.55
CA GLN A 556 -27.53 -3.73 37.78
C GLN A 556 -28.16 -2.94 38.93
N ILE A 557 -27.84 -1.66 39.07
CA ILE A 557 -28.35 -0.87 40.20
C ILE A 557 -29.69 -0.25 39.81
N ILE A 558 -29.71 0.53 38.73
CA ILE A 558 -30.92 1.25 38.28
C ILE A 558 -31.93 0.28 37.66
N GLY A 559 -31.48 -0.59 36.75
CA GLY A 559 -32.35 -1.57 36.09
C GLY A 559 -33.03 -2.55 37.06
N ARG A 560 -32.31 -3.09 38.05
CA ARG A 560 -32.91 -3.96 39.08
C ARG A 560 -33.80 -3.18 40.05
N GLY A 561 -33.44 -1.95 40.39
CA GLY A 561 -34.26 -1.07 41.22
C GLY A 561 -35.63 -0.79 40.59
N LEU A 562 -35.66 -0.38 39.32
CA LEU A 562 -36.90 -0.18 38.56
C LEU A 562 -37.70 -1.48 38.38
N GLY A 563 -37.03 -2.61 38.16
CA GLY A 563 -37.68 -3.91 38.03
C GLY A 563 -38.38 -4.37 39.32
N LEU A 564 -37.81 -4.06 40.50
CA LEU A 564 -38.44 -4.34 41.79
C LEU A 564 -39.65 -3.44 42.04
N ILE A 565 -39.56 -2.16 41.69
CA ILE A 565 -40.68 -1.21 41.79
C ILE A 565 -41.82 -1.63 40.85
N GLY A 566 -41.51 -1.99 39.60
CA GLY A 566 -42.49 -2.49 38.65
C GLY A 566 -43.21 -3.76 39.11
N ARG A 567 -42.46 -4.71 39.72
CA ARG A 567 -43.06 -5.91 40.33
C ARG A 567 -43.95 -5.58 41.53
N GLY A 568 -43.55 -4.62 42.37
CA GLY A 568 -44.35 -4.15 43.49
C GLY A 568 -45.68 -3.52 43.04
N ILE A 569 -45.65 -2.70 41.97
CA ILE A 569 -46.84 -2.08 41.40
C ILE A 569 -47.76 -3.14 40.76
N LEU A 570 -47.23 -4.10 40.00
CA LEU A 570 -48.02 -5.19 39.42
C LEU A 570 -48.70 -6.06 40.50
N GLN A 571 -48.00 -6.34 41.60
CA GLN A 571 -48.58 -7.07 42.73
C GLN A 571 -49.66 -6.26 43.46
N GLY A 572 -49.51 -4.93 43.52
CA GLY A 572 -50.52 -4.02 44.08
C GLY A 572 -51.78 -3.87 43.22
N ILE A 573 -51.67 -3.96 41.89
CA ILE A 573 -52.82 -3.86 40.98
C ILE A 573 -53.57 -5.20 40.87
N GLY A 574 -52.85 -6.33 40.95
CA GLY A 574 -53.45 -7.67 40.90
C GLY A 574 -54.41 -7.98 42.06
N SER A 575 -54.17 -7.41 43.24
CA SER A 575 -55.03 -7.59 44.41
C SER A 575 -56.35 -6.80 44.34
N VAL A 576 -56.40 -5.69 43.59
CA VAL A 576 -57.62 -4.86 43.47
C VAL A 576 -58.64 -5.49 42.51
N SER A 577 -58.20 -6.15 41.43
CA SER A 577 -59.14 -6.76 40.46
C SER A 577 -59.83 -8.03 40.98
N LEU A 578 -59.27 -8.71 41.99
CA LEU A 578 -59.90 -9.87 42.62
C LEU A 578 -61.04 -9.48 43.58
N LEU A 579 -61.02 -8.25 44.10
CA LEU A 579 -62.12 -7.75 44.94
C LEU A 579 -63.38 -7.46 44.11
N GLU A 580 -63.20 -6.93 42.89
CA GLU A 580 -64.30 -6.61 41.98
C GLU A 580 -64.97 -7.85 41.36
N LYS A 581 -64.18 -8.91 41.12
CA LYS A 581 -64.70 -10.16 40.53
C LYS A 581 -65.54 -10.99 41.52
N ASN A 582 -65.33 -10.82 42.83
CA ASN A 582 -66.17 -11.45 43.86
C ASN A 582 -67.48 -10.70 44.11
N LEU A 583 -67.53 -9.39 43.90
CA LEU A 583 -68.78 -8.62 44.02
C LEU A 583 -69.77 -8.94 42.87
N ARG A 584 -69.28 -9.15 41.65
CA ARG A 584 -70.13 -9.56 40.52
C ARG A 584 -70.66 -10.99 40.58
N ARG A 585 -70.04 -11.89 41.36
CA ARG A 585 -70.45 -13.30 41.45
C ARG A 585 -71.58 -13.55 42.44
N ASN A 586 -71.88 -12.59 43.32
CA ASN A 586 -72.97 -12.68 44.29
C ASN A 586 -74.29 -12.02 43.85
N SER A 587 -74.33 -11.27 42.74
CA SER A 587 -75.60 -10.70 42.24
C SER A 587 -76.44 -11.69 41.41
N ASP A 588 -75.82 -12.70 40.81
CA ASP A 588 -76.49 -13.58 39.83
C ASP A 588 -77.06 -14.89 40.42
N ARG A 589 -77.29 -14.95 41.75
CA ARG A 589 -77.82 -16.14 42.43
C ARG A 589 -79.12 -15.94 43.22
N THR A 590 -79.87 -14.87 42.96
CA THR A 590 -81.25 -14.75 43.46
C THR A 590 -82.22 -14.39 42.34
N LYS A 591 -82.65 -15.41 41.59
CA LYS A 591 -84.01 -15.61 41.11
C LYS A 591 -84.20 -17.02 40.58
#